data_AF-A0A2H0I3N8-F1
#
_entry.id   AF-A0A2H0I3N8-F1
#
_cell.length_a   1.000
_cell.length_b   1.000
_cell.length_c   1.000
_cell.angle_alpha   90.00
_cell.angle_beta   90.00
_cell.angle_gamma   90.00
#
_symmetry.space_group_name_H-M   'P 1'
#
loop_
_entity.id
_entity.type
_entity.pdbx_description
1 polymer ?
#
loop_
_entity_poly.entity_id
_entity_poly.type
_entity_poly.pdbx_seq_one_letter_code
_entity_poly.pdbx_strand_id
1 'polypeptide(L)' 'MLKKSFEINKSIYGEKNIQKMIEDFSDFALDYKNGILSISGESNEEIEEIFRESMNYLIALYNENI' A
#
# COMPACT_ATOMS: atom_id res chain seq x y z
N MET A 1 -16.89 2.24 8.80
CA MET A 1 -15.59 2.18 8.10
C MET A 1 -14.52 1.87 9.12
N LEU A 2 -13.84 0.74 8.94
CA LEU A 2 -12.70 0.29 9.73
C LEU A 2 -11.42 0.90 9.17
N LYS A 3 -10.36 0.93 9.98
CA LYS A 3 -9.04 1.38 9.56
C LYS A 3 -7.96 0.46 10.15
N LYS A 4 -7.00 0.03 9.34
CA LYS A 4 -5.78 -0.64 9.80
C LYS A 4 -4.54 0.09 9.32
N SER A 5 -3.46 -0.11 10.06
CA SER A 5 -2.15 0.46 9.78
C SER A 5 -1.13 -0.66 9.64
N PHE A 6 -0.30 -0.58 8.61
CA PHE A 6 0.74 -1.54 8.28
C PHE A 6 2.08 -0.82 8.19
N GLU A 7 3.11 -1.38 8.81
CA GLU A 7 4.47 -0.87 8.63
C GLU A 7 5.02 -1.32 7.28
N ILE A 8 5.36 -0.35 6.43
CA ILE A 8 6.01 -0.55 5.15
C ILE A 8 7.45 -0.08 5.26
N ASN A 9 8.39 -1.00 5.06
CA ASN A 9 9.79 -0.64 5.03
C ASN A 9 10.16 0.08 3.72
N LYS A 10 10.22 1.40 3.77
CA LYS A 10 10.62 2.26 2.66
C LYS A 10 12.00 1.96 2.07
N SER A 11 12.91 1.34 2.85
CA SER A 11 14.24 0.97 2.34
C SER A 11 14.20 -0.21 1.39
N ILE A 12 13.12 -1.01 1.42
CA ILE A 12 12.92 -2.16 0.54
C ILE A 12 12.21 -1.71 -0.73
N TYR A 13 11.07 -1.03 -0.58
CA TYR A 13 10.20 -0.73 -1.72
C TYR A 13 10.51 0.59 -2.42
N GLY A 14 11.21 1.52 -1.77
CA GLY A 14 11.49 2.85 -2.29
C GLY A 14 10.29 3.79 -2.24
N GLU A 15 10.51 5.04 -1.84
CA GLU A 15 9.43 6.02 -1.64
C GLU A 15 8.65 6.33 -2.93
N LYS A 16 9.33 6.33 -4.09
CA LYS A 16 8.69 6.55 -5.39
C LYS A 16 7.69 5.46 -5.77
N ASN A 17 8.02 4.20 -5.51
CA ASN A 17 7.10 3.09 -5.83
C ASN A 17 5.90 3.09 -4.89
N ILE A 18 6.10 3.47 -3.63
CA ILE A 18 5.00 3.65 -2.67
C ILE A 18 4.06 4.78 -3.12
N GLN A 19 4.60 5.93 -3.53
CA GLN A 19 3.79 7.03 -4.06
C GLN A 19 3.00 6.60 -5.31
N LYS A 20 3.67 5.94 -6.26
CA LYS A 20 3.01 5.40 -7.45
C LYS A 20 1.89 4.42 -7.12
N MET A 21 2.12 3.50 -6.18
CA MET A 21 1.08 2.58 -5.70
C MET A 21 -0.11 3.33 -5.09
N ILE A 22 0.10 4.38 -4.29
CA ILE A 22 -1.00 5.19 -3.76
C ILE A 22 -1.79 5.88 -4.88
N GLU A 23 -1.11 6.40 -5.91
CA GLU A 23 -1.76 7.02 -7.07
C GLU A 23 -2.58 6.01 -7.88
N ASP A 24 -2.02 4.84 -8.15
CA ASP A 24 -2.66 3.78 -8.94
C ASP A 24 -3.83 3.11 -8.21
N PHE A 25 -3.83 3.15 -6.87
CA PHE A 25 -4.91 2.66 -6.01
C PHE A 25 -5.78 3.79 -5.45
N SER A 26 -5.85 4.94 -6.12
CA SER A 26 -6.58 6.13 -5.65
C SER A 26 -8.09 5.95 -5.44
N ASP A 27 -8.69 4.90 -6.01
CA ASP A 27 -10.07 4.50 -5.74
C ASP A 27 -10.29 3.95 -4.32
N PHE A 28 -9.21 3.54 -3.65
CA PHE A 28 -9.24 3.03 -2.28
C PHE A 28 -8.79 4.08 -1.26
N ALA A 29 -9.29 3.98 -0.03
CA ALA A 29 -8.94 4.88 1.06
C ALA A 29 -7.58 4.51 1.69
N LEU A 30 -6.50 4.78 0.94
CA LEU A 30 -5.11 4.58 1.32
C LEU A 30 -4.46 5.90 1.73
N ASP A 31 -3.65 5.87 2.79
CA ASP A 31 -2.77 6.98 3.20
C ASP A 31 -1.40 6.43 3.60
N TYR A 32 -0.33 7.10 3.23
CA TYR A 32 1.03 6.69 3.58
C TYR A 32 1.80 7.83 4.22
N LYS A 33 2.23 7.61 5.47
CA LYS A 33 2.98 8.60 6.23
C LYS A 33 4.01 7.94 7.14
N ASN A 34 5.26 8.41 7.07
CA ASN A 34 6.34 7.98 7.96
C ASN A 34 6.56 6.46 8.01
N GLY A 35 6.43 5.74 6.89
CA GLY A 35 6.59 4.28 6.85
C GLY A 35 5.32 3.51 7.26
N ILE A 36 4.21 4.19 7.51
CA ILE A 36 2.94 3.57 7.88
C ILE A 36 1.96 3.73 6.72
N LEU A 37 1.51 2.61 6.16
CA LEU A 37 0.38 2.54 5.24
C LEU A 37 -0.91 2.33 6.04
N SER A 38 -1.81 3.29 5.94
CA SER A 38 -3.14 3.26 6.51
C SER A 38 -4.16 2.89 5.44
N ILE A 39 -5.01 1.91 5.71
CA ILE A 39 -6.06 1.45 4.80
C ILE A 39 -7.40 1.51 5.53
N SER A 40 -8.41 2.11 4.90
CA SER A 40 -9.78 2.12 5.40
C SER A 40 -10.70 1.31 4.49
N GLY A 41 -11.66 0.59 5.08
CA GLY A 41 -12.61 -0.28 4.36
C GLY A 41 -13.86 -0.57 5.17
N GLU A 42 -14.82 -1.28 4.59
CA GLU A 42 -16.06 -1.71 5.22
C GLU A 42 -15.87 -2.94 6.11
N SER A 43 -14.92 -3.81 5.76
CA SER A 43 -14.60 -5.02 6.53
C SER A 43 -13.10 -5.24 6.72
N ASN A 44 -12.74 -6.12 7.66
CA ASN A 44 -11.34 -6.54 7.80
C ASN A 44 -10.84 -7.29 6.57
N GLU A 45 -11.71 -8.06 5.91
CA GLU A 45 -11.36 -8.88 4.74
C GLU A 45 -10.99 -8.00 3.55
N GLU A 46 -11.80 -6.98 3.27
CA GLU A 46 -11.53 -5.96 2.26
C GLU A 46 -10.20 -5.22 2.53
N ILE A 47 -9.94 -4.85 3.79
CA ILE A 47 -8.67 -4.19 4.14
C ILE A 47 -7.47 -5.09 3.86
N GLU A 48 -7.56 -6.39 4.18
CA GLU A 48 -6.49 -7.35 3.90
C GLU A 48 -6.33 -7.65 2.40
N GLU A 49 -7.42 -7.60 1.63
CA GLU A 49 -7.40 -7.69 0.16
C GLU A 49 -6.66 -6.51 -0.46
N ILE A 50 -7.06 -5.27 -0.11
CA ILE A 50 -6.41 -4.05 -0.59
C ILE A 50 -4.93 -4.06 -0.22
N PHE A 51 -4.59 -4.46 1.01
CA PHE A 51 -3.21 -4.58 1.46
C PHE A 51 -2.41 -5.57 0.59
N ARG A 52 -2.94 -6.78 0.37
CA ARG A 52 -2.28 -7.81 -0.43
C ARG A 52 -2.06 -7.37 -1.87
N GLU A 53 -3.05 -6.76 -2.50
CA GLU A 53 -2.92 -6.24 -3.86
C GLU A 53 -1.89 -5.12 -3.95
N SER A 54 -1.92 -4.18 -2.99
CA SER A 54 -0.94 -3.10 -2.86
C SER A 54 0.49 -3.63 -2.74
N MET A 55 0.71 -4.65 -1.91
CA MET A 55 2.03 -5.26 -1.71
C MET A 55 2.52 -6.02 -2.95
N ASN A 56 1.64 -6.78 -3.61
CA ASN A 56 1.97 -7.47 -4.86
C ASN A 56 2.38 -6.48 -5.95
N TYR A 57 1.67 -5.35 -6.03
CA TYR A 57 2.01 -4.26 -6.94
C TYR A 57 3.39 -3.67 -6.66
N LEU A 58 3.71 -3.39 -5.38
CA LEU A 58 5.03 -2.90 -4.99
C LEU A 58 6.15 -3.89 -5.34
N ILE A 59 5.93 -5.19 -5.18
CA ILE A 59 6.89 -6.22 -5.55
C ILE A 59 7.10 -6.24 -7.07
N ALA A 60 6.03 -6.11 -7.86
CA ALA A 60 6.14 -6.02 -9.31
C ALA A 60 6.97 -4.81 -9.75
N LEU A 61 6.67 -3.61 -9.22
CA LEU A 61 7.45 -2.40 -9.49
C LEU A 61 8.92 -2.53 -9.08
N TYR A 62 9.20 -3.19 -7.95
CA TYR A 62 10.58 -3.41 -7.52
C TYR A 62 11.36 -4.27 -8.52
N ASN A 63 10.75 -5.34 -9.03
CA ASN A 63 11.38 -6.23 -10.00
C ASN A 63 11.57 -5.60 -11.39
N GLU A 64 10.76 -4.61 -11.77
CA GLU A 64 10.92 -3.87 -13.04
C GLU A 64 12.06 -2.84 -13.00
N ASN A 65 12.49 -2.42 -11.81
CA ASN A 65 13.51 -1.39 -11.61
C ASN A 65 14.91 -1.97 -11.31
N ILE A 66 15.09 -3.29 -11.37
CA ILE A 66 16.38 -4.01 -11.25
C ILE A 66 16.84 -4.44 -12.64
#